data_AF-A0A6S6G7A9-F1
#
_entry.id   AF-A0A6S6G7A9-F1
#
_cell.length_a   1.000
_cell.length_b   1.000
_cell.length_c   1.000
_cell.angle_alpha   90.00
_cell.angle_beta   90.00
_cell.angle_gamma   90.00
#
_symmetry.space_group_name_H-M   'P 1'
#
loop_
_entity.id
_entity.type
_entity.pdbx_description
1 polymer ?
#
loop_
_entity_poly.entity_id
_entity_poly.type
_entity_poly.pdbx_seq_one_letter_code
_entity_poly.pdbx_strand_id
1 'polypeptide(L)'
;MDDLDRALARLAGVPAPAALDGLEARVLARIGARPTVAKAGFGIGVVTTIAALAIGVVGAGMPATPGRAATLGPLGGSSSLAPSTLLIGTP
;
A
#
# COMPACT_ATOMS: atom_id res chain seq x y z
N MET A 1 -22.94 0.71 -22.63
CA MET A 1 -21.60 0.88 -22.01
C MET A 1 -20.95 2.07 -22.70
N ASP A 2 -21.58 3.26 -22.61
CA ASP A 2 -21.40 4.29 -23.64
C ASP A 2 -21.25 5.70 -23.07
N ASP A 3 -21.85 6.02 -21.92
CA ASP A 3 -21.82 7.38 -21.40
C ASP A 3 -20.48 7.75 -20.75
N LEU A 4 -19.87 6.81 -20.02
CA LEU A 4 -18.54 7.01 -19.44
C LEU A 4 -17.48 7.09 -20.54
N ASP A 5 -17.54 6.19 -21.51
CA ASP A 5 -16.60 6.17 -22.63
C ASP A 5 -16.74 7.43 -23.49
N ARG A 6 -17.97 7.93 -23.70
CA ARG A 6 -18.22 9.20 -24.38
C ARG A 6 -17.73 10.40 -23.57
N ALA A 7 -17.87 10.37 -22.24
CA ALA A 7 -17.34 11.42 -21.37
C ALA A 7 -15.81 11.43 -21.38
N LEU A 8 -15.17 10.27 -21.34
CA LEU A 8 -13.72 10.11 -21.42
C LEU A 8 -13.18 10.51 -22.80
N ALA A 9 -13.86 10.15 -23.89
CA ALA A 9 -13.51 10.57 -25.23
C ALA A 9 -13.61 12.09 -25.41
N ARG A 10 -14.62 12.74 -24.81
CA ARG A 10 -14.69 14.22 -24.75
C ARG A 10 -13.55 14.81 -23.95
N LEU A 11 -13.22 14.23 -22.80
CA LEU A 11 -12.14 14.71 -21.94
C LEU A 11 -10.77 14.58 -22.62
N ALA A 12 -10.54 13.50 -23.38
CA ALA A 12 -9.32 13.29 -24.14
C ALA A 12 -9.09 14.34 -25.24
N GLY A 13 -10.16 14.98 -25.73
CA GLY A 13 -10.07 16.08 -26.69
C GLY A 13 -9.82 17.46 -26.07
N VAL A 14 -9.85 17.59 -24.74
CA VAL A 14 -9.62 18.87 -24.06
C VAL A 14 -8.12 19.16 -24.01
N PRO A 15 -7.68 20.35 -24.46
CA PRO A 15 -6.28 20.76 -24.32
C PRO A 15 -5.81 20.69 -22.86
N ALA A 16 -4.60 20.19 -22.65
CA ALA A 16 -4.02 20.12 -21.31
C ALA A 16 -3.96 21.54 -20.68
N PRO A 17 -4.44 21.72 -19.44
CA PRO A 17 -4.34 23.01 -18.76
C PRO A 17 -2.88 23.44 -18.58
N ALA A 18 -2.56 24.70 -18.89
CA ALA A 18 -1.21 25.26 -18.66
C ALA A 18 -0.74 25.16 -17.20
N ALA A 19 -1.67 25.02 -16.24
CA ALA A 19 -1.34 24.79 -14.84
C ALA A 19 -0.59 23.46 -14.59
N LEU A 20 -0.71 22.49 -15.50
CA LEU A 20 0.01 21.20 -15.46
C LEU A 20 1.47 21.32 -15.91
N ASP A 21 1.86 22.42 -16.55
CA ASP A 21 3.24 22.62 -16.98
C ASP A 21 4.18 22.63 -15.77
N GLY A 22 5.16 21.73 -15.76
CA GLY A 22 6.08 21.56 -14.63
C GLY A 22 5.41 21.07 -13.34
N LEU A 23 4.20 20.51 -13.40
CA LEU A 23 3.56 19.86 -12.25
C LEU A 23 4.42 18.71 -11.72
N GLU A 24 5.01 17.91 -12.61
CA GLU A 24 5.92 16.82 -12.24
C GLU A 24 7.11 17.33 -11.43
N ALA A 25 7.80 18.36 -11.91
CA ALA A 25 8.92 18.97 -11.19
C ALA A 25 8.49 19.52 -9.83
N ARG A 26 7.31 20.15 -9.74
CA ARG A 26 6.74 20.65 -8.48
C ARG A 26 6.38 19.51 -7.50
N VAL A 27 5.84 18.40 -8.00
CA VAL A 27 5.53 17.21 -7.20
C VAL A 27 6.80 16.55 -6.68
N LEU A 28 7.80 16.35 -7.54
CA LEU A 28 9.08 15.76 -7.15
C LEU A 28 9.82 16.64 -6.14
N ALA A 29 9.84 17.97 -6.35
CA ALA A 29 10.37 18.91 -5.39
C ALA A 29 9.62 18.83 -4.05
N ARG A 30 8.29 18.70 -4.07
CA ARG A 30 7.47 18.57 -2.86
C ARG A 30 7.69 17.25 -2.12
N ILE A 31 7.90 16.14 -2.84
CA ILE A 31 8.23 14.84 -2.25
C ILE A 31 9.63 14.88 -1.64
N GLY A 32 10.62 15.38 -2.38
CA GLY A 32 12.00 15.52 -1.90
C GLY A 32 12.13 16.47 -0.72
N ALA A 33 11.27 17.49 -0.64
CA ALA A 33 11.22 18.42 0.49
C ALA A 33 10.52 17.84 1.73
N ARG A 34 9.90 16.64 1.68
CA ARG A 34 9.33 16.00 2.87
C ARG A 34 10.46 15.46 3.74
N PRO A 35 10.70 16.03 4.93
CA PRO A 35 11.87 15.73 5.75
C PRO A 35 11.68 14.45 6.59
N THR A 36 10.83 13.51 6.17
CA THR A 36 10.47 12.35 7.00
C THR A 36 11.62 11.36 7.18
N VAL A 37 12.65 11.39 6.33
CA VAL A 37 13.81 10.50 6.46
C VAL A 37 15.09 11.26 6.84
N ALA A 38 15.21 12.54 6.48
CA ALA A 38 16.42 13.32 6.72
C ALA A 38 16.61 13.82 8.17
N LYS A 39 15.56 13.76 9.01
CA LYS A 39 15.62 14.24 10.41
C LYS A 39 16.07 13.21 11.44
N ALA A 40 16.01 11.91 11.12
CA ALA A 40 16.73 10.93 11.90
C ALA A 40 18.18 10.99 11.43
N GLY A 41 18.98 11.87 12.04
CA GLY A 41 20.39 12.02 11.71
C GLY A 41 21.05 10.64 11.58
N PHE A 42 21.98 10.50 10.64
CA PHE A 42 22.63 9.24 10.23
C PHE A 42 22.93 8.27 11.39
N GLY A 43 23.28 8.79 12.59
CA GLY A 43 23.48 8.01 13.81
C GLY A 43 22.25 7.27 14.36
N ILE A 44 21.03 7.83 14.29
CA ILE A 44 19.80 7.15 14.73
C ILE A 44 19.49 5.98 13.81
N GLY A 45 19.64 6.17 12.50
CA GLY A 45 19.43 5.10 11.51
C GLY A 45 20.31 3.89 11.80
N VAL A 46 21.61 4.11 11.97
CA VAL A 46 22.58 3.04 12.29
C VAL A 46 22.20 2.29 13.57
N VAL A 47 21.89 3.01 14.65
CA VAL A 47 21.52 2.36 15.93
C VAL A 47 20.24 1.54 15.78
N THR A 48 19.22 2.06 15.08
CA THR A 48 17.97 1.32 14.86
C THR A 48 18.16 0.08 13.99
N THR A 49 19.01 0.15 12.97
CA THR A 49 19.31 -0.99 12.11
C THR A 49 20.04 -2.09 12.87
N ILE A 50 21.04 -1.72 13.69
CA ILE A 50 21.75 -2.67 14.55
C ILE A 50 20.80 -3.30 15.57
N ALA A 51 19.96 -2.49 16.23
CA ALA A 51 18.99 -2.98 17.20
C ALA A 51 17.97 -3.95 16.56
N ALA A 52 17.42 -3.61 15.39
CA ALA A 52 16.49 -4.47 14.68
C ALA A 52 17.13 -5.80 14.25
N LEU A 53 18.38 -5.77 13.78
CA LEU A 53 19.13 -6.97 13.43
C LEU A 53 19.40 -7.85 14.66
N ALA A 54 19.81 -7.26 15.78
CA ALA A 54 20.04 -7.98 17.03
C ALA A 54 18.75 -8.65 17.54
N ILE A 55 17.62 -7.92 17.53
CA ILE A 55 16.31 -8.47 17.90
C ILE A 55 15.92 -9.63 16.97
N GLY A 56 16.15 -9.49 15.65
CA GLY A 56 15.86 -10.54 14.68
C GLY A 56 16.71 -11.80 14.89
N VAL A 57 18.02 -11.66 15.12
CA VAL A 57 18.93 -12.79 15.36
C VAL A 57 18.59 -13.51 16.66
N VAL A 58 18.33 -12.77 17.74
CA VAL A 58 17.92 -13.35 19.03
C VAL A 58 16.55 -14.02 18.92
N GLY A 59 15.61 -13.39 18.23
CA GLY A 59 14.26 -13.94 18.00
C GLY A 59 14.25 -15.20 17.15
N ALA A 60 15.12 -15.30 16.13
CA ALA A 60 15.23 -16.49 15.27
C ALA A 60 15.81 -17.71 16.01
N GLY A 61 16.67 -17.48 17.01
CA GLY A 61 17.24 -18.55 17.84
C GLY A 61 16.31 -19.06 18.94
N MET A 62 15.25 -18.33 19.27
CA MET A 62 14.26 -18.77 20.25
C MET A 62 13.14 -19.58 19.59
N PRO A 63 12.83 -20.79 20.08
CA PRO A 63 11.69 -21.55 19.58
C PRO A 63 10.40 -20.79 19.92
N ALA A 64 9.75 -20.23 18.89
CA ALA A 64 8.45 -19.61 19.06
C ALA A 64 7.42 -20.67 19.46
N THR A 65 6.72 -20.45 20.57
CA THR A 65 5.51 -21.23 20.89
C THR A 65 4.49 -21.00 19.77
N PRO A 66 3.90 -22.04 19.17
CA PRO A 66 2.93 -21.87 18.09
C PRO A 66 1.75 -21.04 18.57
N GLY A 67 1.63 -19.82 18.04
CA GLY A 67 0.51 -18.94 18.32
C GLY A 67 -0.75 -19.48 17.64
N ARG A 68 -1.83 -19.65 18.39
CA ARG A 68 -3.14 -19.95 17.80
C ARG A 68 -3.65 -18.69 17.10
N ALA A 69 -3.65 -18.69 15.78
CA ALA A 69 -4.26 -17.61 15.01
C ALA A 69 -5.77 -17.57 15.30
N ALA A 70 -6.24 -16.46 15.88
CA ALA A 70 -7.67 -16.20 15.99
C ALA A 70 -8.17 -15.76 14.61
N THR A 71 -9.20 -16.43 14.11
CA THR A 71 -9.92 -16.00 12.91
C THR A 71 -10.67 -14.71 13.22
N LEU A 72 -10.10 -13.57 12.83
CA LEU A 72 -10.65 -12.23 13.09
C LEU A 72 -11.23 -11.55 11.83
N GLY A 73 -11.43 -12.31 10.75
CA GLY A 73 -12.06 -11.80 9.53
C GLY A 73 -13.50 -12.29 9.38
N PRO A 74 -14.43 -11.45 8.88
CA PRO A 74 -15.80 -11.88 8.55
C PRO A 74 -15.86 -12.93 7.41
N LEU A 75 -14.71 -13.24 6.79
CA LEU A 75 -14.53 -14.21 5.71
C LEU A 75 -13.92 -15.54 6.20
N GLY A 76 -13.82 -15.76 7.51
CA GLY A 76 -13.11 -16.90 8.07
C GLY A 76 -13.89 -18.21 8.09
N GLY A 77 -13.25 -19.29 7.58
CA GLY A 77 -13.50 -20.70 7.89
C GLY A 77 -14.76 -21.37 7.33
N SER A 78 -15.86 -20.62 7.17
CA SER A 78 -17.17 -21.13 6.74
C SER A 78 -18.04 -20.02 6.13
N SER A 79 -17.42 -19.05 5.45
CA SER A 79 -18.17 -17.96 4.81
C SER A 79 -18.84 -18.44 3.53
N SER A 80 -20.18 -18.40 3.52
CA SER A 80 -21.04 -18.63 2.34
C SER A 80 -20.74 -17.68 1.17
N LEU A 81 -19.98 -16.59 1.41
CA LEU A 81 -19.52 -15.63 0.41
C LEU A 81 -18.18 -15.99 -0.26
N ALA A 82 -17.70 -17.24 -0.14
CA ALA A 82 -16.57 -17.69 -0.96
C ALA A 82 -16.87 -17.40 -2.45
N PRO A 83 -15.93 -16.84 -3.23
CA PRO A 83 -16.19 -16.41 -4.62
C PRO A 83 -16.78 -17.52 -5.51
N SER A 84 -16.51 -18.79 -5.20
CA SER A 84 -17.07 -19.95 -5.89
C SER A 84 -18.57 -20.17 -5.64
N THR A 85 -19.12 -19.70 -4.52
CA THR A 85 -20.57 -19.77 -4.25
C THR A 85 -21.36 -18.76 -5.08
N LEU A 86 -20.76 -17.63 -5.46
CA LEU A 86 -21.37 -16.65 -6.37
C LEU A 86 -21.46 -17.16 -7.81
N LEU A 87 -20.55 -18.04 -8.23
CA LEU A 87 -20.56 -18.65 -9.57
C LEU A 87 -21.55 -19.81 -9.71
N ILE A 88 -21.96 -20.41 -8.58
CA ILE A 88 -22.88 -21.55 -8.50
C ILE A 88 -24.33 -21.11 -8.20
N GLY A 89 -24.52 -19.89 -7.70
CA GLY A 89 -25.81 -19.35 -7.27
C GLY A 89 -26.62 -18.57 -8.31
N THR A 90 -26.34 -18.71 -9.60
CA THR A 90 -27.16 -18.12 -10.68
C THR A 90 -28.27 -19.09 -11.14
N PRO A 91 -29.54 -18.88 -10.78
CA PRO A 91 -30.66 -19.24 -11.66
C PRO A 91 -30.71 -18.31 -12.88
#